data_AF-A0A813VTD2-F1
#
_entry.id   AF-A0A813VTD2-F1
#
_cell.length_a   1.000
_cell.length_b   1.000
_cell.length_c   1.000
_cell.angle_alpha   90.00
_cell.angle_beta   90.00
_cell.angle_gamma   90.00
#
_symmetry.space_group_name_H-M   'P 1'
#
loop_
_entity.id
_entity.type
_entity.pdbx_description
1 polymer ?
#
loop_
_entity_poly.entity_id
_entity_poly.type
_entity_poly.pdbx_seq_one_letter_code
_entity_poly.pdbx_strand_id
1 'polypeptide(L)'
;MLSPLKKKTKFSKLSYNIHIVVDNSNLFIGAQLGQGINGQQDAAIRINVGNLVQIIEENKNLQDIKTRIVGGSTPPRTSRVWDEWEKCNYKCLLGDRSMFNKV
;
A
#
# COMPACT_ATOMS: atom_id res chain seq x y z
N MET A 1 -27.28 -30.94 41.82
CA MET A 1 -26.08 -30.30 41.22
C MET A 1 -26.34 -30.10 39.73
N LEU A 2 -26.51 -28.86 39.27
CA LEU A 2 -26.67 -28.54 37.85
C LEU A 2 -25.29 -28.23 37.26
N SER A 3 -24.91 -28.89 36.17
CA SER A 3 -23.67 -28.60 35.46
C SER A 3 -23.79 -27.28 34.69
N PRO A 4 -22.73 -26.45 34.61
CA PRO A 4 -22.78 -25.23 33.81
C PRO A 4 -22.76 -25.59 32.31
N LEU A 5 -23.76 -25.11 31.59
CA LEU A 5 -23.81 -25.10 30.12
C LEU A 5 -22.59 -24.34 29.58
N LYS A 6 -21.61 -25.05 29.01
CA LYS A 6 -20.51 -24.44 28.25
C LYS A 6 -21.08 -23.77 27.00
N LYS A 7 -21.30 -22.46 27.05
CA LYS A 7 -21.52 -21.63 25.86
C LYS A 7 -20.28 -21.70 24.98
N LYS A 8 -20.30 -22.53 23.94
CA LYS A 8 -19.35 -22.44 22.83
C LYS A 8 -19.79 -21.27 21.94
N THR A 9 -19.38 -20.06 22.28
CA THR A 9 -19.45 -18.93 21.36
C THR A 9 -18.42 -19.15 20.26
N LYS A 10 -18.80 -19.89 19.22
CA LYS A 10 -18.10 -19.84 17.94
C LYS A 10 -18.41 -18.46 17.34
N PHE A 11 -17.56 -17.48 17.61
CA PHE A 11 -17.47 -16.34 16.71
C PHE A 11 -16.96 -16.88 15.38
N SER A 12 -17.85 -17.06 14.41
CA SER A 12 -17.43 -17.23 13.03
C SER A 12 -16.61 -15.99 12.69
N LYS A 13 -15.31 -16.17 12.46
CA LYS A 13 -14.42 -15.11 12.01
C LYS A 13 -15.06 -14.54 10.74
N LEU A 14 -15.56 -13.31 10.80
CA LEU A 14 -16.09 -12.63 9.62
C LEU A 14 -14.95 -12.57 8.60
N SER A 15 -15.09 -13.29 7.50
CA SER A 15 -14.15 -13.21 6.38
C SER A 15 -14.48 -11.95 5.62
N TYR A 16 -13.63 -10.94 5.71
CA TYR A 16 -13.77 -9.72 4.93
C TYR A 16 -12.89 -9.83 3.70
N ASN A 17 -13.39 -9.40 2.54
CA ASN A 17 -12.53 -9.20 1.39
C ASN A 17 -11.81 -7.86 1.56
N ILE A 18 -10.47 -7.89 1.53
CA ILE A 18 -9.62 -6.71 1.66
C ILE A 18 -9.05 -6.37 0.29
N HIS A 19 -9.21 -5.11 -0.12
CA HIS A 19 -8.61 -4.57 -1.34
C HIS A 19 -7.68 -3.43 -0.94
N ILE A 20 -6.43 -3.51 -1.40
CA ILE A 20 -5.40 -2.51 -1.12
C ILE A 20 -5.12 -1.74 -2.40
N VAL A 21 -5.30 -0.42 -2.35
CA VAL A 21 -5.03 0.50 -3.45
C VAL A 21 -4.12 1.60 -2.93
N VAL A 22 -2.96 1.76 -3.57
CA VAL A 22 -1.93 2.70 -3.17
C VAL A 22 -1.72 3.74 -4.26
N ASP A 23 -1.72 5.02 -3.92
CA ASP A 23 -1.21 6.08 -4.78
C ASP A 23 0.25 6.37 -4.41
N ASN A 24 1.17 5.89 -5.23
CA ASN A 24 2.62 6.04 -4.99
C ASN A 24 3.04 7.53 -5.02
N SER A 25 2.36 8.38 -5.78
CA SER A 25 2.72 9.80 -5.89
C SER A 25 2.40 10.53 -4.59
N ASN A 26 1.22 10.27 -4.02
CA ASN A 26 0.80 10.87 -2.75
C ASN A 26 1.68 10.43 -1.57
N LEU A 27 2.05 9.14 -1.52
CA LEU A 27 2.98 8.65 -0.50
C LEU A 27 4.34 9.33 -0.62
N PHE A 28 4.88 9.41 -1.83
CA PHE A 28 6.20 10.00 -2.07
C PHE A 28 6.23 11.49 -1.71
N ILE A 29 5.29 12.28 -2.23
CA ILE A 29 5.19 13.72 -1.93
C ILE A 29 4.97 13.94 -0.43
N GLY A 30 4.10 13.14 0.20
CA GLY A 30 3.85 13.20 1.64
C GLY A 30 5.11 12.92 2.46
N ALA A 31 5.91 11.93 2.08
CA ALA A 31 7.17 11.62 2.76
C ALA A 31 8.19 12.76 2.64
N GLN A 32 8.30 13.38 1.46
CA GLN A 32 9.20 14.51 1.22
C GLN A 32 8.81 15.75 2.01
N LEU A 33 7.51 16.02 2.15
CA LEU A 33 6.98 17.14 2.93
C LEU A 33 7.11 16.90 4.43
N GLY A 34 6.81 15.69 4.91
CA GLY A 34 6.78 15.38 6.35
C GLY A 34 8.15 15.29 7.02
N GLN A 35 9.20 15.09 6.23
CA GLN A 35 10.60 15.04 6.71
C GLN A 35 11.41 16.26 6.24
N GLY A 36 10.78 17.15 5.49
CA GLY A 36 11.33 18.40 5.05
C GLY A 36 11.63 19.35 6.21
N ILE A 37 12.76 20.04 6.16
CA ILE A 37 13.06 21.12 7.10
C ILE A 37 12.32 22.38 6.62
N ASN A 38 11.62 23.07 7.53
CA ASN A 38 10.90 24.33 7.26
C ASN A 38 9.88 24.25 6.10
N GLY A 39 9.21 23.11 5.94
CA GLY A 39 8.17 22.93 4.91
C GLY A 39 8.70 22.76 3.48
N GLN A 40 10.01 22.62 3.29
CA GLN A 40 10.60 22.31 1.99
C GLN A 40 10.56 20.81 1.71
N GLN A 41 10.30 20.41 0.47
CA GLN A 41 10.39 19.01 0.08
C GLN A 41 11.84 18.55 0.04
N ASP A 42 12.17 17.45 0.72
CA ASP A 42 13.47 16.78 0.54
C ASP A 42 13.36 15.69 -0.53
N ALA A 43 13.87 16.01 -1.72
CA ALA A 43 13.87 15.10 -2.88
C ALA A 43 14.80 13.88 -2.73
N ALA A 44 15.69 13.84 -1.73
CA ALA A 44 16.56 12.69 -1.48
C ALA A 44 15.83 11.54 -0.77
N ILE A 45 14.70 11.82 -0.14
CA ILE A 45 13.92 10.83 0.63
C ILE A 45 13.39 9.74 -0.29
N ARG A 46 13.51 8.50 0.19
CA ARG A 46 13.01 7.30 -0.48
C ARG A 46 12.21 6.48 0.51
N ILE A 47 11.10 5.93 0.04
CA ILE A 47 10.26 5.01 0.81
C ILE A 47 10.78 3.59 0.57
N ASN A 48 10.97 2.84 1.65
CA ASN A 48 11.24 1.40 1.57
C ASN A 48 9.89 0.67 1.38
N VAL A 49 9.65 0.17 0.17
CA VAL A 49 8.38 -0.48 -0.21
C VAL A 49 8.13 -1.75 0.60
N GLY A 50 9.14 -2.59 0.84
CA GLY A 50 8.99 -3.82 1.62
C GLY A 50 8.53 -3.55 3.06
N ASN A 51 9.16 -2.58 3.74
CA ASN A 51 8.75 -2.18 5.08
C ASN A 51 7.35 -1.57 5.09
N LEU A 52 7.03 -0.75 4.08
CA LEU A 52 5.70 -0.16 3.96
C LEU A 52 4.63 -1.24 3.79
N VAL A 53 4.85 -2.24 2.94
CA VAL A 53 3.92 -3.35 2.74
C VAL A 53 3.75 -4.17 4.02
N GLN A 54 4.84 -4.40 4.77
CA GLN A 54 4.75 -5.06 6.07
C GLN A 54 3.81 -4.30 7.03
N ILE A 55 3.88 -2.96 7.06
CA ILE A 55 3.00 -2.11 7.87
C ILE A 55 1.56 -2.14 7.34
N ILE A 56 1.37 -1.97 6.02
CA ILE A 56 0.04 -1.97 5.39
C ILE A 56 -0.68 -3.30 5.63
N GLU A 57 0.04 -4.42 5.56
CA GLU A 57 -0.52 -5.76 5.69
C GLU A 57 -0.46 -6.30 7.13
N GLU A 58 0.05 -5.50 8.07
CA GLU A 58 0.15 -5.87 9.47
C GLU A 58 -1.24 -6.24 10.02
N ASN A 59 -1.28 -7.35 10.77
CA ASN A 59 -2.48 -7.93 11.39
C ASN A 59 -3.59 -8.35 10.40
N LYS A 60 -3.32 -8.35 9.09
CA LYS A 60 -4.26 -8.85 8.07
C LYS A 60 -3.97 -10.31 7.79
N ASN A 61 -5.03 -11.08 7.62
CA ASN A 61 -4.90 -12.43 7.10
C ASN A 61 -4.67 -12.36 5.59
N LEU A 62 -3.56 -12.92 5.10
CA LEU A 62 -3.19 -12.84 3.68
C LEU A 62 -4.26 -13.42 2.74
N GLN A 63 -5.04 -14.41 3.21
CA GLN A 63 -6.13 -15.02 2.46
C GLN A 63 -7.31 -14.07 2.22
N ASP A 64 -7.45 -13.05 3.07
CA ASP A 64 -8.52 -12.06 2.98
C ASP A 64 -8.19 -10.96 1.97
N ILE A 65 -6.90 -10.79 1.60
CA ILE A 65 -6.46 -9.78 0.64
C ILE A 65 -6.69 -10.28 -0.80
N LYS A 66 -7.69 -9.70 -1.46
CA LYS A 66 -8.11 -10.06 -2.82
C LYS A 66 -7.43 -9.23 -3.90
N THR A 67 -6.94 -8.05 -3.56
CA THR A 67 -6.34 -7.14 -4.54
C THR A 67 -5.25 -6.31 -3.91
N ARG A 68 -4.15 -6.15 -4.64
CA ARG A 68 -3.04 -5.24 -4.37
C ARG A 68 -2.76 -4.46 -5.63
N ILE A 69 -3.05 -3.16 -5.61
CA ILE A 69 -2.84 -2.26 -6.74
C ILE A 69 -2.03 -1.08 -6.26
N VAL A 70 -1.02 -0.69 -7.03
CA VAL A 70 -0.32 0.59 -6.87
C VAL A 70 -0.45 1.40 -8.14
N GLY A 71 -0.90 2.64 -8.00
CA GLY A 71 -1.02 3.62 -9.07
C GLY A 71 0.13 4.62 -9.01
N GLY A 72 0.53 5.11 -10.17
CA GLY A 72 1.46 6.22 -10.27
C GLY A 72 1.76 6.57 -11.72
N SER A 73 2.63 7.55 -11.93
CA SER A 73 3.01 8.01 -13.25
C SER A 73 4.45 7.65 -13.61
N THR A 74 4.71 7.45 -14.90
CA THR A 74 6.08 7.42 -15.47
C THR A 74 6.31 8.75 -16.20
N PRO A 75 7.34 9.60 -15.87
CA PRO A 75 8.71 9.43 -16.44
C PRO A 75 9.88 10.12 -15.67
N PRO A 76 11.17 9.97 -16.09
CA PRO A 76 11.89 8.79 -16.56
C PRO A 76 12.89 8.27 -15.50
N ARG A 77 13.45 7.08 -15.76
CA ARG A 77 14.78 6.59 -15.33
C ARG A 77 14.97 5.58 -14.19
N THR A 78 14.00 5.25 -13.35
CA THR A 78 14.18 4.09 -12.46
C THR A 78 12.93 3.23 -12.35
N SER A 79 12.94 2.11 -13.06
CA SER A 79 12.00 0.98 -12.89
C SER A 79 11.98 0.46 -11.45
N ARG A 80 13.08 0.67 -10.72
CA ARG A 80 13.35 0.03 -9.42
C ARG A 80 12.22 0.17 -8.41
N VAL A 81 11.56 1.33 -8.30
CA VAL A 81 10.44 1.48 -7.35
C VAL A 81 9.26 0.57 -7.71
N TRP A 82 8.96 0.43 -9.00
CA TRP A 82 7.92 -0.47 -9.49
C TRP A 82 8.32 -1.92 -9.33
N ASP A 83 9.60 -2.25 -9.59
CA ASP A 83 10.15 -3.58 -9.34
C ASP A 83 10.00 -3.99 -7.86
N GLU A 84 10.21 -3.07 -6.92
CA GLU A 84 9.99 -3.34 -5.49
C GLU A 84 8.50 -3.54 -5.14
N TRP A 85 7.58 -2.79 -5.77
CA TRP A 85 6.14 -3.02 -5.59
C TRP A 85 5.69 -4.39 -6.14
N GLU A 86 6.21 -4.77 -7.31
CA GLU A 86 5.90 -6.07 -7.94
C GLU A 86 6.45 -7.25 -7.12
N LYS A 87 7.66 -7.13 -6.55
CA LYS A 87 8.19 -8.13 -5.60
C LYS A 87 7.29 -8.33 -4.38
N CYS A 88 6.51 -7.32 -4.01
CA CYS A 88 5.53 -7.39 -2.94
C CYS A 88 4.13 -7.85 -3.41
N ASN A 89 4.00 -8.38 -4.64
CA ASN A 89 2.75 -8.82 -5.25
C ASN A 89 1.72 -7.71 -5.50
N TYR A 90 2.16 -6.45 -5.67
CA TYR A 90 1.29 -5.36 -6.11
C TYR A 90 1.27 -5.30 -7.63
N LYS A 91 0.07 -5.16 -8.20
CA LYS A 91 -0.09 -4.83 -9.61
C LYS A 91 0.16 -3.34 -9.82
N CYS A 92 1.16 -3.00 -10.62
CA CYS A 92 1.45 -1.61 -10.99
C CYS A 92 0.51 -1.14 -12.12
N LEU A 93 -0.23 -0.06 -11.87
CA LEU A 93 -1.04 0.65 -12.85
C LEU A 93 -0.39 2.01 -13.14
N LEU A 94 0.39 2.05 -14.22
CA LEU A 94 1.18 3.23 -14.56
C LEU A 94 0.43 4.09 -15.59
N GLY A 95 0.21 5.36 -15.25
CA GLY A 95 -0.32 6.36 -16.15
C GLY A 95 0.78 7.03 -16.97
N ASP A 96 0.55 7.19 -18.26
CA ASP A 96 1.40 7.99 -19.12
C ASP A 96 1.08 9.48 -18.94
N ARG A 97 2.06 10.27 -18.50
CA ARG A 97 1.91 11.74 -18.37
C ARG A 97 2.03 12.47 -19.71
N SER A 98 2.46 11.81 -20.80
CA SER A 98 2.59 12.41 -22.13
C SER A 98 1.24 12.87 -22.72
N MET A 99 0.13 12.28 -22.26
CA MET A 99 -1.23 12.60 -22.70
C MET A 99 -1.79 13.89 -22.11
N PHE A 100 -1.21 14.43 -21.02
CA PHE A 100 -1.77 15.60 -20.30
C PHE A 100 -1.19 16.95 -20.75
N ASN A 101 -0.20 16.97 -21.65
CA ASN A 101 0.45 18.19 -22.15
C ASN A 101 -0.14 18.73 -23.48
N LYS A 102 -1.36 18.31 -23.84
CA LYS A 102 -2.10 18.87 -25.00
C LYS A 102 -3.28 19.72 -24.51
N VAL A 103 -2.99 20.86 -23.89
CA VAL A 103 -3.98 21.91 -23.63
C VAL A 103 -3.34 23.25 -23.99
#